data_AF-A0A7W7CWY2-F1
#
_entry.id   AF-A0A7W7CWY2-F1
#
_cell.length_a   1.000
_cell.length_b   1.000
_cell.length_c   1.000
_cell.angle_alpha   90.00
_cell.angle_beta   90.00
_cell.angle_gamma   90.00
#
_symmetry.space_group_name_H-M   'P 1'
#
loop_
_entity.id
_entity.type
_entity.pdbx_description
1 polymer ?
#
loop_
_entity_poly.entity_id
_entity_poly.type
_entity_poly.pdbx_seq_one_letter_code
_entity_poly.pdbx_strand_id
1 'polypeptide(L)'
;MRVRRFLVTAAAAIAGMTGLVATPAHAVAATTLAGTIALSNCSASLVRYPSSVSSDRAMMLTNGHCYEGGFLSNGQVLQNRTSSRSGTLLNGTGGSLGTVRADRVLYATMTGTDVALYRLTSTFATLQSRYGATALTIASSRPAAGTSIAIPSSYWKRIWNCKVDAFVPQLREGDWTWRDSIRYDTACDTIHGTSGSPIVSASSGQIVGINNTGNDDGERCTLNNPCEVAADGTITVSQGQSYGQQTYWFTTCLNASRVIDLAKSGCLLTKP
;
A
#
# COMPACT_ATOMS: atom_id res chain seq x y z
N MET A 1 -9.55 70.91 -60.30
CA MET A 1 -9.27 69.46 -60.44
C MET A 1 -8.45 68.98 -59.26
N ARG A 2 -9.01 68.10 -58.41
CA ARG A 2 -8.34 66.95 -57.77
C ARG A 2 -9.29 66.33 -56.75
N VAL A 3 -9.96 65.29 -57.22
CA VAL A 3 -10.82 64.38 -56.45
C VAL A 3 -9.97 63.66 -55.41
N ARG A 4 -10.28 63.83 -54.11
CA ARG A 4 -9.71 63.00 -53.04
C ARG A 4 -10.57 61.74 -52.91
N ARG A 5 -10.05 60.61 -53.41
CA ARG A 5 -10.61 59.28 -53.22
C ARG A 5 -10.36 58.81 -51.78
N PHE A 6 -11.42 58.47 -51.06
CA PHE A 6 -11.35 57.76 -49.79
C PHE A 6 -11.03 56.28 -50.06
N LEU A 7 -9.95 55.77 -49.46
CA LEU A 7 -9.63 54.34 -49.40
C LEU A 7 -10.23 53.80 -48.10
N VAL A 8 -11.23 52.92 -48.24
CA VAL A 8 -11.79 52.13 -47.15
C VAL A 8 -10.92 50.88 -46.99
N THR A 9 -10.23 50.77 -45.86
CA THR A 9 -9.51 49.56 -45.46
C THR A 9 -10.47 48.58 -44.79
N ALA A 10 -10.72 47.45 -45.43
CA ALA A 10 -11.47 46.33 -44.85
C ALA A 10 -10.55 45.53 -43.91
N ALA A 11 -10.89 45.46 -42.62
CA ALA A 11 -10.23 44.60 -41.66
C ALA A 11 -10.87 43.21 -41.68
N ALA A 12 -10.13 42.19 -42.09
CA ALA A 12 -10.55 40.79 -41.99
C ALA A 12 -10.27 40.27 -40.56
N ALA A 13 -11.33 39.95 -39.82
CA ALA A 13 -11.23 39.30 -38.51
C ALA A 13 -11.00 37.79 -38.70
N ILE A 14 -9.81 37.32 -38.35
CA ILE A 14 -9.49 35.88 -38.30
C ILE A 14 -9.93 35.37 -36.93
N ALA A 15 -11.05 34.65 -36.88
CA ALA A 15 -11.49 33.95 -35.69
C ALA A 15 -10.61 32.70 -35.48
N GLY A 16 -9.68 32.77 -34.53
CA GLY A 16 -8.86 31.63 -34.12
C GLY A 16 -9.67 30.61 -33.34
N MET A 17 -9.92 29.45 -33.93
CA MET A 17 -10.40 28.27 -33.21
C MET A 17 -9.24 27.70 -32.39
N THR A 18 -9.24 27.97 -31.09
CA THR A 18 -8.37 27.30 -30.12
C THR A 18 -8.91 25.90 -29.86
N GLY A 19 -8.44 24.93 -30.65
CA GLY A 19 -8.64 23.51 -30.35
C GLY A 19 -7.96 23.17 -29.03
N LEU A 20 -8.76 22.82 -28.01
CA LEU A 20 -8.29 22.20 -26.77
C LEU A 20 -7.68 20.84 -27.13
N VAL A 21 -6.36 20.77 -27.20
CA VAL A 21 -5.64 19.50 -27.31
C VAL A 21 -5.74 18.82 -25.95
N ALA A 22 -6.67 17.88 -25.81
CA ALA A 22 -6.73 17.02 -24.64
C ALA A 22 -5.44 16.19 -24.58
N THR A 23 -4.61 16.42 -23.56
CA THR A 23 -3.44 15.58 -23.29
C THR A 23 -3.92 14.14 -23.06
N PRO A 24 -3.36 13.12 -23.72
CA PRO A 24 -3.75 11.75 -23.50
C PRO A 24 -3.53 11.41 -22.02
N ALA A 25 -4.59 10.93 -21.36
CA ALA A 25 -4.47 10.37 -20.02
C ALA A 25 -3.44 9.23 -20.10
N HIS A 26 -2.35 9.34 -19.35
CA HIS A 26 -1.39 8.24 -19.23
C HIS A 26 -2.14 7.04 -18.66
N ALA A 27 -2.36 6.02 -19.47
CA ALA A 27 -2.91 4.76 -19.00
C ALA A 27 -1.91 4.19 -17.98
N VAL A 28 -2.34 4.08 -16.72
CA VAL A 28 -1.54 3.44 -15.68
C VAL A 28 -1.36 1.99 -16.10
N ALA A 29 -0.10 1.53 -16.17
CA ALA A 29 0.20 0.15 -16.54
C ALA A 29 -0.48 -0.83 -15.57
N ALA A 30 -0.92 -1.97 -16.11
CA ALA A 30 -1.52 -3.02 -15.29
C ALA A 30 -0.56 -3.45 -14.16
N THR A 31 -1.12 -3.70 -12.97
CA THR A 31 -0.33 -4.17 -11.83
C THR A 31 0.26 -5.56 -12.12
N THR A 32 1.52 -5.77 -11.76
CA THR A 32 2.23 -7.04 -11.91
C THR A 32 2.77 -7.52 -10.55
N LEU A 33 3.47 -8.65 -10.52
CA LEU A 33 4.18 -9.12 -9.31
C LEU A 33 5.51 -8.39 -9.06
N ALA A 34 5.90 -7.44 -9.92
CA ALA A 34 7.17 -6.75 -9.82
C ALA A 34 7.29 -6.00 -8.49
N GLY A 35 8.43 -6.18 -7.82
CA GLY A 35 8.68 -5.53 -6.53
C GLY A 35 7.95 -6.18 -5.35
N THR A 36 7.24 -7.30 -5.55
CA THR A 36 6.76 -8.12 -4.43
C THR A 36 7.87 -9.06 -3.93
N ILE A 37 7.79 -9.47 -2.66
CA ILE A 37 8.78 -10.31 -2.00
C ILE A 37 8.06 -11.51 -1.38
N ALA A 38 8.35 -12.72 -1.86
CA ALA A 38 7.78 -13.95 -1.31
C ALA A 38 8.44 -14.32 0.02
N LEU A 39 7.61 -14.66 1.01
CA LEU A 39 8.02 -15.21 2.30
C LEU A 39 7.53 -16.67 2.41
N SER A 40 7.79 -17.35 3.54
CA SER A 40 7.48 -18.77 3.73
C SER A 40 5.98 -19.10 3.78
N ASN A 41 5.15 -18.16 4.22
CA ASN A 41 3.71 -18.32 4.41
C ASN A 41 2.96 -16.97 4.34
N CYS A 42 3.64 -15.92 3.86
CA CYS A 42 3.10 -14.60 3.67
C CYS A 42 3.68 -14.00 2.38
N SER A 43 3.09 -12.90 1.97
CA SER A 43 3.63 -12.01 0.95
C SER A 43 4.23 -10.76 1.60
N ALA A 44 5.09 -10.07 0.86
CA ALA A 44 5.63 -8.77 1.24
C ALA A 44 5.84 -7.91 -0.03
N SER A 45 6.23 -6.67 0.16
CA SER A 45 6.58 -5.75 -0.93
C SER A 45 7.87 -4.99 -0.64
N LEU A 46 8.65 -4.74 -1.69
CA LEU A 46 9.75 -3.79 -1.71
C LEU A 46 9.14 -2.39 -1.79
N VAL A 47 9.29 -1.60 -0.74
CA VAL A 47 8.60 -0.31 -0.61
C VAL A 47 9.55 0.86 -0.39
N ARG A 48 9.07 2.05 -0.73
CA ARG A 48 9.71 3.33 -0.43
C ARG A 48 8.70 4.35 0.06
N TYR A 49 9.15 5.32 0.84
CA TYR A 49 8.36 6.51 1.12
C TYR A 49 8.35 7.44 -0.11
N PRO A 50 7.37 8.34 -0.24
CA PRO A 50 7.36 9.34 -1.30
C PRO A 50 8.66 10.15 -1.38
N SER A 51 9.23 10.51 -0.23
CA SER A 51 10.46 11.30 -0.12
C SER A 51 11.76 10.48 -0.18
N SER A 52 11.69 9.14 -0.28
CA SER A 52 12.88 8.30 -0.35
C SER A 52 13.76 8.65 -1.55
N VAL A 53 15.07 8.48 -1.42
CA VAL A 53 16.05 8.67 -2.50
C VAL A 53 16.81 7.38 -2.80
N SER A 54 17.51 7.29 -3.92
CA SER A 54 18.16 6.05 -4.39
C SER A 54 19.24 5.51 -3.45
N SER A 55 19.91 6.39 -2.69
CA SER A 55 20.92 6.03 -1.69
C SER A 55 20.33 5.54 -0.37
N ASP A 56 19.03 5.71 -0.13
CA ASP A 56 18.38 5.18 1.06
C ASP A 56 18.43 3.65 1.08
N ARG A 57 18.49 3.07 2.28
CA ARG A 57 18.30 1.63 2.46
C ARG A 57 16.89 1.25 2.04
N ALA A 58 16.79 0.21 1.23
CA ALA A 58 15.51 -0.27 0.75
C ALA A 58 14.70 -0.85 1.92
N MET A 59 13.37 -0.92 1.76
CA MET A 59 12.48 -1.42 2.80
C MET A 59 11.61 -2.55 2.30
N MET A 60 11.29 -3.47 3.20
CA MET A 60 10.33 -4.54 2.96
C MET A 60 9.15 -4.36 3.90
N LEU A 61 7.93 -4.46 3.37
CA LEU A 61 6.69 -4.27 4.11
C LEU A 61 5.80 -5.52 4.01
N THR A 62 5.27 -5.96 5.15
CA THR A 62 4.31 -7.06 5.30
C THR A 62 3.43 -6.80 6.54
N ASN A 63 2.56 -7.72 6.94
CA ASN A 63 1.79 -7.60 8.18
C ASN A 63 2.66 -7.84 9.43
N GLY A 64 2.20 -7.31 10.56
CA GLY A 64 2.71 -7.56 11.89
C GLY A 64 2.54 -9.02 12.30
N HIS A 65 1.41 -9.66 11.96
CA HIS A 65 1.21 -11.10 12.19
C HIS A 65 2.15 -11.98 11.36
N CYS A 66 2.73 -11.44 10.28
CA CYS A 66 3.77 -12.11 9.51
C CYS A 66 5.16 -11.94 10.13
N TYR A 67 5.35 -11.21 11.25
CA TYR A 67 6.66 -10.99 11.90
C TYR A 67 7.41 -12.31 12.17
N GLU A 68 8.73 -12.33 11.96
CA GLU A 68 9.55 -13.55 12.06
C GLU A 68 9.65 -14.09 13.49
N GLY A 69 9.30 -13.28 14.49
CA GLY A 69 9.18 -13.70 15.89
C GLY A 69 7.80 -14.28 16.25
N GLY A 70 6.88 -14.40 15.28
CA GLY A 70 5.50 -14.82 15.50
C GLY A 70 4.55 -13.64 15.75
N PHE A 71 3.33 -13.96 16.17
CA PHE A 71 2.30 -12.95 16.44
C PHE A 71 2.72 -12.03 17.58
N LEU A 72 2.53 -10.72 17.34
CA LEU A 72 2.79 -9.70 18.34
C LEU A 72 1.59 -9.62 19.29
N SER A 73 1.85 -9.56 20.59
CA SER A 73 0.77 -9.44 21.58
C SER A 73 0.00 -8.13 21.40
N ASN A 74 -1.26 -8.09 21.82
CA ASN A 74 -1.99 -6.82 21.87
C ASN A 74 -1.29 -5.83 22.81
N GLY A 75 -1.16 -4.57 22.37
CA GLY A 75 -0.36 -3.52 22.99
C GLY A 75 1.12 -3.53 22.57
N GLN A 76 1.61 -4.58 21.90
CA GLN A 76 3.03 -4.68 21.58
C GLN A 76 3.40 -3.86 20.35
N VAL A 77 4.42 -3.02 20.52
CA VAL A 77 5.08 -2.28 19.44
C VAL A 77 6.57 -2.59 19.47
N LEU A 78 7.11 -3.03 18.33
CA LEU A 78 8.55 -3.18 18.12
C LEU A 78 9.06 -1.99 17.32
N GLN A 79 10.12 -1.34 17.79
CA GLN A 79 10.81 -0.29 17.04
C GLN A 79 12.32 -0.51 17.09
N ASN A 80 12.99 -0.33 15.95
CA ASN A 80 14.45 -0.38 15.83
C ASN A 80 15.09 -1.67 16.39
N ARG A 81 14.47 -2.83 16.13
CA ARG A 81 14.98 -4.15 16.55
C ARG A 81 15.86 -4.77 15.48
N THR A 82 16.94 -5.46 15.85
CA THR A 82 17.73 -6.23 14.88
C THR A 82 16.86 -7.30 14.21
N SER A 83 17.10 -7.56 12.93
CA SER A 83 16.42 -8.62 12.17
C SER A 83 17.43 -9.36 11.29
N SER A 84 17.12 -10.61 10.99
CA SER A 84 17.81 -11.43 10.00
C SER A 84 16.85 -11.95 8.93
N ARG A 85 15.64 -11.39 8.86
CA ARG A 85 14.59 -11.85 7.95
C ARG A 85 15.05 -11.76 6.50
N SER A 86 14.65 -12.72 5.68
CA SER A 86 14.89 -12.71 4.25
C SER A 86 13.63 -13.08 3.48
N GLY A 87 13.62 -12.75 2.19
CA GLY A 87 12.57 -13.15 1.26
C GLY A 87 13.08 -13.13 -0.17
N THR A 88 12.27 -13.65 -1.10
CA THR A 88 12.62 -13.74 -2.51
C THR A 88 11.94 -12.62 -3.28
N LEU A 89 12.72 -11.68 -3.81
CA LEU A 89 12.24 -10.59 -4.64
C LEU A 89 11.81 -11.13 -6.01
N LEU A 90 10.62 -10.72 -6.46
CA LEU A 90 10.02 -11.21 -7.71
C LEU A 90 10.05 -10.17 -8.83
N ASN A 91 10.13 -10.67 -10.07
CA ASN A 91 9.88 -9.90 -11.28
C ASN A 91 8.36 -9.81 -11.57
N GLY A 92 7.99 -9.12 -12.66
CA GLY A 92 6.59 -8.91 -13.05
C GLY A 92 5.77 -10.19 -13.25
N THR A 93 6.41 -11.31 -13.64
CA THR A 93 5.74 -12.59 -13.90
C THR A 93 5.83 -13.57 -12.73
N GLY A 94 6.40 -13.16 -11.58
CA GLY A 94 6.58 -14.02 -10.41
C GLY A 94 7.84 -14.90 -10.45
N GLY A 95 8.72 -14.67 -11.42
CA GLY A 95 10.06 -15.24 -11.46
C GLY A 95 10.94 -14.64 -10.37
N SER A 96 11.82 -15.45 -9.79
CA SER A 96 12.78 -15.00 -8.78
C SER A 96 13.84 -14.09 -9.40
N LEU A 97 14.01 -12.89 -8.83
CA LEU A 97 15.16 -12.02 -9.10
C LEU A 97 16.32 -12.32 -8.15
N GLY A 98 16.03 -12.71 -6.92
CA GLY A 98 17.03 -13.08 -5.92
C GLY A 98 16.53 -12.87 -4.49
N THR A 99 17.40 -13.17 -3.52
CA THR A 99 17.11 -13.00 -2.10
C THR A 99 17.42 -11.58 -1.62
N VAL A 100 16.47 -10.97 -0.91
CA VAL A 100 16.69 -9.76 -0.12
C VAL A 100 16.73 -10.09 1.36
N ARG A 101 17.52 -9.35 2.14
CA ARG A 101 17.72 -9.57 3.57
C ARG A 101 17.52 -8.28 4.34
N ALA A 102 16.77 -8.36 5.43
CA ALA A 102 16.62 -7.31 6.41
C ALA A 102 17.75 -7.38 7.44
N ASP A 103 18.18 -6.22 7.93
CA ASP A 103 19.05 -6.11 9.10
C ASP A 103 18.33 -5.55 10.33
N ARG A 104 17.10 -5.04 10.14
CA ARG A 104 16.36 -4.32 11.17
C ARG A 104 14.86 -4.30 10.92
N VAL A 105 14.07 -4.48 11.97
CA VAL A 105 12.68 -4.07 12.05
C VAL A 105 12.66 -2.58 12.38
N LEU A 106 12.17 -1.77 11.46
CA LEU A 106 11.97 -0.34 11.68
C LEU A 106 10.79 -0.10 12.61
N TYR A 107 9.68 -0.80 12.35
CA TYR A 107 8.46 -0.74 13.14
C TYR A 107 7.61 -2.00 12.90
N ALA A 108 7.03 -2.59 13.95
CA ALA A 108 6.02 -3.64 13.80
C ALA A 108 4.98 -3.61 14.95
N THR A 109 3.72 -3.88 14.63
CA THR A 109 2.63 -4.05 15.60
C THR A 109 1.45 -4.81 14.99
N MET A 110 0.62 -5.41 15.84
CA MET A 110 -0.72 -5.90 15.50
C MET A 110 -1.82 -5.11 16.23
N THR A 111 -1.47 -4.00 16.89
CA THR A 111 -2.41 -3.16 17.65
C THR A 111 -2.75 -1.89 16.89
N GLY A 112 -4.03 -1.61 16.71
CA GLY A 112 -4.52 -0.45 15.95
C GLY A 112 -4.35 -0.58 14.43
N THR A 113 -3.33 -1.30 13.98
CA THR A 113 -3.08 -1.74 12.61
C THR A 113 -2.27 -3.05 12.66
N ASP A 114 -1.98 -3.64 11.50
CA ASP A 114 -1.25 -4.89 11.38
C ASP A 114 -0.14 -4.77 10.35
N VAL A 115 1.03 -4.34 10.80
CA VAL A 115 2.15 -4.01 9.91
C VAL A 115 3.49 -4.42 10.51
N ALA A 116 4.43 -4.80 9.65
CA ALA A 116 5.85 -4.91 9.94
C ALA A 116 6.67 -4.34 8.79
N LEU A 117 7.44 -3.29 9.08
CA LEU A 117 8.33 -2.63 8.15
C LEU A 117 9.79 -2.92 8.52
N TYR A 118 10.53 -3.45 7.55
CA TYR A 118 11.93 -3.84 7.68
C TYR A 118 12.82 -2.92 6.85
N ARG A 119 14.03 -2.67 7.34
CA ARG A 119 15.12 -2.12 6.56
C ARG A 119 15.95 -3.25 5.98
N LEU A 120 16.22 -3.18 4.68
CA LEU A 120 17.05 -4.12 3.95
C LEU A 120 18.54 -3.76 4.04
N THR A 121 19.39 -4.76 3.82
CA THR A 121 20.84 -4.60 3.75
C THR A 121 21.31 -3.88 2.48
N SER A 122 20.45 -3.75 1.47
CA SER A 122 20.74 -3.10 0.20
C SER A 122 20.07 -1.74 0.11
N THR A 123 20.63 -0.81 -0.65
CA THR A 123 19.94 0.44 -1.02
C THR A 123 19.00 0.22 -2.21
N PHE A 124 18.11 1.18 -2.47
CA PHE A 124 17.29 1.15 -3.68
C PHE A 124 18.15 1.11 -4.95
N ALA A 125 19.22 1.91 -5.01
CA ALA A 125 20.17 1.90 -6.12
C ALA A 125 20.81 0.52 -6.34
N THR A 126 21.21 -0.16 -5.26
CA THR A 126 21.79 -1.51 -5.35
C THR A 126 20.79 -2.52 -5.92
N LEU A 127 19.53 -2.49 -5.47
CA LEU A 127 18.50 -3.42 -5.97
C LEU A 127 18.13 -3.13 -7.43
N GLN A 128 18.04 -1.85 -7.81
CA GLN A 128 17.81 -1.46 -9.20
C GLN A 128 18.95 -1.93 -10.11
N SER A 129 20.21 -1.70 -9.72
CA SER A 129 21.37 -2.09 -10.52
C SER A 129 21.52 -3.60 -10.64
N ARG A 130 21.26 -4.35 -9.57
CA ARG A 130 21.45 -5.80 -9.54
C ARG A 130 20.30 -6.57 -10.20
N TYR A 131 19.06 -6.10 -10.00
CA TYR A 131 17.87 -6.87 -10.35
C TYR A 131 16.92 -6.15 -11.31
N GLY A 132 17.18 -4.88 -11.64
CA GLY A 132 16.22 -4.03 -12.37
C GLY A 132 14.96 -3.72 -11.55
N ALA A 133 14.97 -3.94 -10.23
CA ALA A 133 13.79 -3.87 -9.39
C ALA A 133 13.58 -2.46 -8.82
N THR A 134 12.40 -1.89 -9.10
CA THR A 134 11.94 -0.62 -8.55
C THR A 134 11.05 -0.86 -7.34
N ALA A 135 11.29 -0.11 -6.25
CA ALA A 135 10.42 -0.14 -5.09
C ALA A 135 9.07 0.54 -5.35
N LEU A 136 7.99 -0.04 -4.82
CA LEU A 136 6.65 0.52 -4.85
C LEU A 136 6.54 1.69 -3.85
N THR A 137 5.92 2.79 -4.27
CA THR A 137 5.78 3.97 -3.42
C THR A 137 4.55 3.84 -2.53
N ILE A 138 4.73 4.03 -1.22
CA ILE A 138 3.62 4.14 -0.27
C ILE A 138 2.86 5.45 -0.53
N ALA A 139 1.54 5.37 -0.67
CA ALA A 139 0.69 6.54 -0.82
C ALA A 139 0.77 7.43 0.43
N SER A 140 0.79 8.75 0.24
CA SER A 140 0.85 9.73 1.33
C SER A 140 -0.51 10.05 1.94
N SER A 141 -1.59 9.46 1.43
CA SER A 141 -2.95 9.71 1.87
C SER A 141 -3.78 8.43 1.89
N ARG A 142 -4.83 8.48 2.70
CA ARG A 142 -5.89 7.48 2.72
C ARG A 142 -6.54 7.33 1.33
N PRO A 143 -6.79 6.09 0.83
CA PRO A 143 -7.56 5.90 -0.39
C PRO A 143 -9.03 6.33 -0.19
N ALA A 144 -9.76 6.51 -1.29
CA ALA A 144 -11.20 6.73 -1.27
C ALA A 144 -11.97 5.41 -1.45
N ALA A 145 -13.21 5.36 -0.95
CA ALA A 145 -14.14 4.31 -1.33
C ALA A 145 -14.36 4.32 -2.85
N GLY A 146 -14.56 3.15 -3.45
CA GLY A 146 -14.63 2.95 -4.90
C GLY A 146 -13.28 2.94 -5.63
N THR A 147 -12.16 3.15 -4.93
CA THR A 147 -10.82 3.06 -5.56
C THR A 147 -10.60 1.65 -6.10
N SER A 148 -10.34 1.52 -7.40
CA SER A 148 -9.88 0.26 -8.00
C SER A 148 -8.50 -0.10 -7.47
N ILE A 149 -8.35 -1.33 -7.00
CA ILE A 149 -7.13 -1.85 -6.39
C ILE A 149 -6.75 -3.21 -6.98
N ALA A 150 -5.46 -3.51 -6.91
CA ALA A 150 -4.89 -4.82 -7.20
C ALA A 150 -4.08 -5.33 -5.99
N ILE A 151 -4.14 -6.64 -5.73
CA ILE A 151 -3.45 -7.30 -4.62
C ILE A 151 -2.51 -8.37 -5.20
N PRO A 152 -1.27 -8.03 -5.59
CA PRO A 152 -0.30 -9.01 -6.08
C PRO A 152 0.31 -9.82 -4.93
N SER A 153 -0.13 -11.06 -4.77
CA SER A 153 0.44 -12.00 -3.81
C SER A 153 1.68 -12.68 -4.38
N SER A 154 2.81 -12.47 -3.71
CA SER A 154 4.08 -13.11 -4.06
C SER A 154 4.14 -14.58 -3.62
N TYR A 155 3.50 -14.92 -2.52
CA TYR A 155 3.42 -16.30 -2.04
C TYR A 155 2.68 -17.20 -3.04
N TRP A 156 1.50 -16.76 -3.49
CA TRP A 156 0.68 -17.49 -4.46
C TRP A 156 1.04 -17.20 -5.93
N LYS A 157 1.83 -16.15 -6.18
CA LYS A 157 2.11 -15.61 -7.52
C LYS A 157 0.82 -15.35 -8.32
N ARG A 158 -0.18 -14.80 -7.62
CA ARG A 158 -1.52 -14.49 -8.14
C ARG A 158 -1.88 -13.06 -7.79
N ILE A 159 -2.66 -12.42 -8.65
CA ILE A 159 -3.14 -11.05 -8.46
C ILE A 159 -4.67 -11.07 -8.38
N TRP A 160 -5.21 -10.43 -7.34
CA TRP A 160 -6.64 -10.14 -7.23
C TRP A 160 -6.89 -8.70 -7.67
N ASN A 161 -8.01 -8.45 -8.35
CA ASN A 161 -8.41 -7.11 -8.78
C ASN A 161 -9.82 -6.84 -8.27
N CYS A 162 -9.97 -5.75 -7.52
CA CYS A 162 -11.21 -5.43 -6.82
C CYS A 162 -11.28 -3.93 -6.54
N LYS A 163 -12.18 -3.52 -5.64
CA LYS A 163 -12.28 -2.14 -5.18
C LYS A 163 -12.25 -2.06 -3.66
N VAL A 164 -11.86 -0.89 -3.17
CA VAL A 164 -12.19 -0.47 -1.81
C VAL A 164 -13.70 -0.25 -1.76
N ASP A 165 -14.42 -1.08 -1.02
CA ASP A 165 -15.86 -0.91 -0.80
C ASP A 165 -16.08 0.19 0.26
N ALA A 166 -15.52 -0.03 1.45
CA ALA A 166 -15.71 0.84 2.59
C ALA A 166 -14.49 0.81 3.52
N PHE A 167 -14.60 1.53 4.63
CA PHE A 167 -13.61 1.49 5.70
C PHE A 167 -14.30 1.14 7.01
N VAL A 168 -13.77 0.14 7.69
CA VAL A 168 -14.31 -0.35 8.95
C VAL A 168 -13.66 0.45 10.09
N PRO A 169 -14.43 1.18 10.90
CA PRO A 169 -13.88 1.97 11.99
C PRO A 169 -13.08 1.12 13.00
N GLN A 170 -13.60 -0.06 13.34
CA GLN A 170 -12.93 -1.06 14.15
C GLN A 170 -13.14 -2.46 13.57
N LEU A 171 -12.06 -3.12 13.21
CA LEU A 171 -12.04 -4.53 12.82
C LEU A 171 -11.42 -5.33 13.96
N ARG A 172 -12.15 -6.30 14.51
CA ARG A 172 -11.69 -7.11 15.65
C ARG A 172 -11.49 -8.56 15.25
N GLU A 173 -10.34 -9.12 15.58
CA GLU A 173 -9.98 -10.51 15.32
C GLU A 173 -9.20 -11.04 16.53
N GLY A 174 -9.76 -12.05 17.22
CA GLY A 174 -9.20 -12.56 18.46
C GLY A 174 -8.97 -11.42 19.48
N ASP A 175 -7.72 -11.30 19.93
CA ASP A 175 -7.29 -10.28 20.90
C ASP A 175 -6.98 -8.92 20.27
N TRP A 176 -6.95 -8.82 18.94
CA TRP A 176 -6.54 -7.61 18.23
C TRP A 176 -7.72 -6.79 17.76
N THR A 177 -7.54 -5.48 17.81
CA THR A 177 -8.45 -4.51 17.20
C THR A 177 -7.65 -3.57 16.32
N TRP A 178 -8.00 -3.55 15.05
CA TRP A 178 -7.46 -2.64 14.06
C TRP A 178 -8.48 -1.55 13.74
N ARG A 179 -7.99 -0.41 13.24
CA ARG A 179 -8.81 0.78 13.00
C ARG A 179 -8.71 1.21 11.56
N ASP A 180 -9.81 1.78 11.05
CA ASP A 180 -9.90 2.30 9.69
C ASP A 180 -9.43 1.27 8.63
N SER A 181 -9.78 0.01 8.84
CA SER A 181 -9.39 -1.09 7.97
C SER A 181 -10.12 -1.00 6.63
N ILE A 182 -9.42 -1.31 5.55
CA ILE A 182 -9.96 -1.30 4.20
C ILE A 182 -10.86 -2.54 4.05
N ARG A 183 -12.13 -2.37 3.68
CA ARG A 183 -13.00 -3.47 3.27
C ARG A 183 -13.02 -3.54 1.74
N TYR A 184 -12.88 -4.74 1.19
CA TYR A 184 -12.96 -4.94 -0.25
C TYR A 184 -14.40 -5.19 -0.70
N ASP A 185 -14.68 -4.94 -1.98
CA ASP A 185 -15.87 -5.51 -2.60
C ASP A 185 -15.73 -7.04 -2.77
N THR A 186 -16.83 -7.70 -3.14
CA THR A 186 -16.91 -9.17 -3.24
C THR A 186 -16.04 -9.76 -4.37
N ALA A 187 -15.40 -8.93 -5.20
CA ALA A 187 -14.48 -9.41 -6.23
C ALA A 187 -13.12 -9.84 -5.66
N CYS A 188 -12.77 -9.44 -4.44
CA CYS A 188 -11.56 -9.88 -3.74
C CYS A 188 -11.86 -10.98 -2.72
N ASP A 189 -11.62 -12.22 -3.13
CA ASP A 189 -11.63 -13.44 -2.31
C ASP A 189 -10.20 -13.82 -1.88
N THR A 190 -9.52 -12.93 -1.16
CA THR A 190 -8.15 -13.20 -0.73
C THR A 190 -8.10 -14.39 0.24
N ILE A 191 -7.07 -15.22 0.13
CA ILE A 191 -6.95 -16.48 0.88
C ILE A 191 -5.73 -16.46 1.81
N HIS A 192 -5.65 -17.38 2.76
CA HIS A 192 -4.47 -17.58 3.61
C HIS A 192 -3.16 -17.58 2.79
N GLY A 193 -2.15 -16.88 3.29
CA GLY A 193 -0.86 -16.67 2.60
C GLY A 193 -0.81 -15.46 1.66
N THR A 194 -1.97 -14.86 1.32
CA THR A 194 -2.01 -13.54 0.68
C THR A 194 -1.70 -12.40 1.66
N SER A 195 -1.71 -12.66 2.96
CA SER A 195 -1.36 -11.67 3.97
C SER A 195 0.01 -11.05 3.70
N GLY A 196 0.10 -9.73 3.84
CA GLY A 196 1.29 -8.95 3.60
C GLY A 196 1.48 -8.52 2.14
N SER A 197 0.61 -8.96 1.23
CA SER A 197 0.59 -8.48 -0.15
C SER A 197 0.31 -6.98 -0.18
N PRO A 198 0.98 -6.19 -1.03
CA PRO A 198 0.63 -4.78 -1.16
C PRO A 198 -0.77 -4.65 -1.78
N ILE A 199 -1.52 -3.63 -1.36
CA ILE A 199 -2.73 -3.19 -2.04
C ILE A 199 -2.34 -1.99 -2.91
N VAL A 200 -2.36 -2.17 -4.22
CA VAL A 200 -1.90 -1.18 -5.20
C VAL A 200 -3.11 -0.49 -5.82
N SER A 201 -3.16 0.84 -5.74
CA SER A 201 -4.19 1.62 -6.43
C SER A 201 -3.96 1.60 -7.94
N ALA A 202 -4.98 1.18 -8.71
CA ALA A 202 -4.89 1.11 -10.16
C ALA A 202 -4.77 2.48 -10.84
N SER A 203 -5.16 3.57 -10.16
CA SER A 203 -5.07 4.94 -10.69
C SER A 203 -3.74 5.62 -10.44
N SER A 204 -2.97 5.16 -9.45
CA SER A 204 -1.70 5.81 -9.05
C SER A 204 -0.48 4.89 -9.14
N GLY A 205 -0.69 3.56 -9.17
CA GLY A 205 0.37 2.58 -9.01
C GLY A 205 1.02 2.58 -7.62
N GLN A 206 0.47 3.31 -6.65
CA GLN A 206 0.99 3.42 -5.29
C GLN A 206 0.36 2.39 -4.36
N ILE A 207 1.09 2.02 -3.31
CA ILE A 207 0.59 1.15 -2.23
C ILE A 207 -0.30 1.98 -1.32
N VAL A 208 -1.59 1.66 -1.29
CA VAL A 208 -2.58 2.29 -0.41
C VAL A 208 -2.86 1.48 0.85
N GLY A 209 -2.45 0.20 0.88
CA GLY A 209 -2.63 -0.67 2.02
C GLY A 209 -1.83 -1.97 1.93
N ILE A 210 -2.07 -2.86 2.89
CA ILE A 210 -1.52 -4.23 2.95
C ILE A 210 -2.69 -5.18 3.16
N ASN A 211 -2.76 -6.24 2.36
CA ASN A 211 -3.77 -7.27 2.53
C ASN A 211 -3.58 -7.99 3.85
N ASN A 212 -4.64 -8.14 4.64
CA ASN A 212 -4.52 -8.48 6.06
C ASN A 212 -5.16 -9.83 6.42
N THR A 213 -6.48 -9.90 6.37
CA THR A 213 -7.28 -11.00 6.92
C THR A 213 -8.62 -11.11 6.17
N GLY A 214 -9.38 -12.17 6.42
CA GLY A 214 -10.75 -12.35 5.97
C GLY A 214 -11.54 -13.20 6.96
N ASN A 215 -12.87 -13.15 6.88
CA ASN A 215 -13.75 -13.97 7.72
C ASN A 215 -14.09 -15.29 7.04
N ASP A 216 -13.51 -16.40 7.48
CA ASP A 216 -13.60 -17.68 6.78
C ASP A 216 -14.90 -18.44 7.04
N ASP A 217 -15.27 -18.55 8.32
CA ASP A 217 -16.24 -19.51 8.83
C ASP A 217 -17.54 -18.85 9.31
N GLY A 218 -17.65 -17.52 9.21
CA GLY A 218 -18.78 -16.77 9.76
C GLY A 218 -18.75 -16.68 11.28
N GLU A 219 -17.61 -16.97 11.91
CA GLU A 219 -17.46 -16.83 13.35
C GLU A 219 -17.30 -15.35 13.76
N ARG A 220 -17.59 -15.08 15.04
CA ARG A 220 -17.66 -13.72 15.58
C ARG A 220 -16.35 -13.34 16.27
N CYS A 221 -15.51 -12.63 15.53
CA CYS A 221 -14.28 -12.01 16.05
C CYS A 221 -13.27 -13.03 16.59
N THR A 222 -13.27 -14.27 16.10
CA THR A 222 -12.26 -15.27 16.43
C THR A 222 -11.08 -15.15 15.45
N LEU A 223 -10.01 -15.92 15.67
CA LEU A 223 -8.87 -15.95 14.75
C LEU A 223 -9.33 -16.45 13.36
N ASN A 224 -8.86 -15.80 12.30
CA ASN A 224 -9.30 -15.98 10.90
C ASN A 224 -10.77 -15.63 10.64
N ASN A 225 -11.40 -14.94 11.59
CA ASN A 225 -12.82 -14.60 11.56
C ASN A 225 -13.06 -13.20 12.12
N PRO A 226 -12.45 -12.16 11.51
CA PRO A 226 -12.63 -10.78 11.93
C PRO A 226 -14.10 -10.37 11.85
N CYS A 227 -14.50 -9.46 12.75
CA CYS A 227 -15.81 -8.86 12.78
C CYS A 227 -15.71 -7.33 12.74
N GLU A 228 -16.71 -6.69 12.15
CA GLU A 228 -16.81 -5.24 12.12
C GLU A 228 -17.51 -4.74 13.38
N VAL A 229 -16.91 -3.77 14.07
CA VAL A 229 -17.48 -3.13 15.27
C VAL A 229 -17.80 -1.67 14.92
N ALA A 230 -19.09 -1.34 14.96
CA ALA A 230 -19.58 0.03 14.76
C ALA A 230 -19.34 0.92 15.98
N ALA A 231 -19.54 2.23 15.82
CA ALA A 231 -19.30 3.21 16.89
C ALA A 231 -20.22 3.03 18.10
N ASP A 232 -21.41 2.45 17.92
CA ASP A 232 -22.37 2.11 18.97
C ASP A 232 -22.09 0.72 19.62
N GLY A 233 -21.04 0.02 19.18
CA GLY A 233 -20.69 -1.32 19.63
C GLY A 233 -21.41 -2.45 18.90
N THR A 234 -22.26 -2.15 17.90
CA THR A 234 -22.89 -3.17 17.06
C THR A 234 -21.81 -3.97 16.34
N ILE A 235 -21.92 -5.29 16.40
CA ILE A 235 -20.98 -6.22 15.75
C ILE A 235 -21.66 -6.87 14.55
N THR A 236 -21.03 -6.72 13.39
CA THR A 236 -21.43 -7.37 12.14
C THR A 236 -20.40 -8.41 11.74
N VAL A 237 -20.88 -9.57 11.30
CA VAL A 237 -20.06 -10.67 10.78
C VAL A 237 -20.50 -10.92 9.35
N SER A 238 -19.52 -10.95 8.44
CA SER A 238 -19.74 -11.15 7.01
C SER A 238 -18.80 -12.24 6.52
N GLN A 239 -19.30 -13.48 6.43
CA GLN A 239 -18.51 -14.61 5.94
C GLN A 239 -18.00 -14.32 4.51
N GLY A 240 -16.75 -14.66 4.24
CA GLY A 240 -16.02 -14.41 3.01
C GLY A 240 -15.50 -12.97 2.84
N GLN A 241 -15.83 -12.05 3.74
CA GLN A 241 -15.38 -10.67 3.63
C GLN A 241 -13.89 -10.56 3.93
N SER A 242 -13.15 -9.94 3.01
CA SER A 242 -11.71 -9.70 3.12
C SER A 242 -11.38 -8.24 3.42
N TYR A 243 -10.24 -8.03 4.10
CA TYR A 243 -9.82 -6.75 4.65
C TYR A 243 -8.32 -6.47 4.49
N GLY A 244 -7.98 -5.18 4.46
CA GLY A 244 -6.61 -4.68 4.45
C GLY A 244 -6.35 -3.61 5.50
N GLN A 245 -5.08 -3.28 5.75
CA GLN A 245 -4.66 -2.20 6.63
C GLN A 245 -4.01 -1.05 5.86
N GLN A 246 -4.23 0.19 6.33
CA GLN A 246 -3.73 1.41 5.71
C GLN A 246 -2.20 1.54 5.86
N THR A 247 -1.51 2.01 4.82
CA THR A 247 -0.05 2.23 4.88
C THR A 247 0.36 3.69 4.98
N TYR A 248 -0.52 4.64 4.61
CA TYR A 248 -0.17 6.06 4.63
C TYR A 248 0.18 6.58 6.04
N TRP A 249 -0.22 5.85 7.10
CA TRP A 249 0.12 6.18 8.49
C TRP A 249 1.63 6.29 8.71
N PHE A 250 2.44 5.48 8.03
CA PHE A 250 3.90 5.62 8.09
C PHE A 250 4.36 7.04 7.72
N THR A 251 3.75 7.64 6.70
CA THR A 251 4.12 8.97 6.21
C THR A 251 3.81 10.09 7.20
N THR A 252 2.84 9.87 8.10
CA THR A 252 2.49 10.82 9.16
C THR A 252 3.51 10.85 10.30
N CYS A 253 4.39 9.86 10.36
CA CYS A 253 5.35 9.66 11.45
C CYS A 253 6.80 9.90 11.01
N LEU A 254 7.05 10.48 9.83
CA LEU A 254 8.41 10.71 9.36
C LEU A 254 8.98 12.05 9.82
N ASN A 255 10.20 12.02 10.34
CA ASN A 255 11.02 13.23 10.52
C ASN A 255 11.69 13.66 9.19
N ALA A 256 12.41 14.79 9.21
CA ALA A 256 13.10 15.33 8.02
C ALA A 256 14.13 14.36 7.40
N SER A 257 14.65 13.43 8.20
CA SER A 257 15.60 12.39 7.77
C SER A 257 14.91 11.10 7.32
N ARG A 258 13.57 11.09 7.15
CA ARG A 258 12.77 9.91 6.74
C ARG A 258 12.82 8.75 7.72
N VAL A 259 13.07 9.04 9.00
CA VAL A 259 13.03 8.06 10.08
C VAL A 259 11.68 8.13 10.79
N ILE A 260 11.12 6.98 11.18
CA ILE A 260 9.89 6.90 11.96
C ILE A 260 10.14 7.47 13.35
N ASP A 261 9.42 8.55 13.66
CA ASP A 261 9.33 9.22 14.94
C ASP A 261 7.88 9.15 15.44
N LEU A 262 7.63 8.27 16.41
CA LEU A 262 6.30 8.05 17.00
C LEU A 262 5.87 9.20 17.91
N ALA A 263 6.78 10.08 18.31
CA ALA A 263 6.46 11.26 19.12
C ALA A 263 6.02 12.46 18.26
N LYS A 264 6.22 12.40 16.94
CA LYS A 264 5.79 13.44 16.01
C LYS A 264 4.29 13.72 16.15
N SER A 265 3.95 15.01 16.27
CA SER A 265 2.55 15.45 16.32
C SER A 265 1.79 14.99 15.07
N GLY A 266 0.62 14.39 15.28
CA GLY A 266 -0.20 13.82 14.21
C GLY A 266 0.24 12.46 13.68
N CYS A 267 1.27 11.82 14.26
CA CYS A 267 1.63 10.44 13.93
C CYS A 267 0.48 9.49 14.27
N LEU A 268 0.04 8.71 13.28
CA LEU A 268 -1.08 7.76 13.39
C LEU A 268 -0.66 6.35 13.83
N LEU A 269 0.64 6.03 13.80
CA LEU A 269 1.12 4.72 14.24
C LEU A 269 0.99 4.54 15.76
N THR A 270 0.70 3.31 16.18
CA THR A 270 0.62 2.90 17.58
C THR A 270 1.94 3.14 18.31
N LYS A 271 1.83 3.60 19.56
CA LYS A 271 2.96 3.84 20.45
C LYS A 271 3.12 2.66 21.42
N PRO A 272 4.35 2.35 21.87
CA PRO A 272 4.59 1.37 22.91
C PRO A 272 3.91 1.71 24.24
#